data_AF-A0A7U7GBI4-F1
#
_entry.id   AF-A0A7U7GBI4-F1
#
_cell.length_a   1.000
_cell.length_b   1.000
_cell.length_c   1.000
_cell.angle_alpha   90.00
_cell.angle_beta   90.00
_cell.angle_gamma   90.00
#
_symmetry.space_group_name_H-M   'P 1'
#
loop_
_entity.id
_entity.type
_entity.pdbx_description
1 polymer ?
#
loop_
_entity_poly.entity_id
_entity_poly.type
_entity_poly.pdbx_seq_one_letter_code
_entity_poly.pdbx_strand_id
1 'polypeptide(L)'
;MHYAQVIKIRQQGKVVQVKTRVVFGDAQTVAVDLQTSPVSTTINTRFVERDNLTQRQSNRRLTRCTTGFSKKIEWFEKQLWVSLAYYHLVLPHHSLRQQLPIAEPTRGRGTPRRWFPVTPAMAAGLTEHVWTTPELLSYRVPAEFIERLPIIEKVFPDFGEIDHTR
;
A
#
# COMPACT_ATOMS: atom_id res chain seq x y z
N MET A 1 -12.11 1.17 18.34
CA MET A 1 -11.67 0.40 17.16
C MET A 1 -12.91 -0.20 16.50
N HIS A 2 -13.19 0.12 15.24
CA HIS A 2 -14.28 -0.49 14.45
C HIS A 2 -13.70 -1.54 13.51
N TYR A 3 -14.21 -2.77 13.55
CA TYR A 3 -13.72 -3.88 12.73
C TYR A 3 -14.90 -4.65 12.14
N ALA A 4 -14.90 -4.79 10.82
CA ALA A 4 -15.93 -5.53 10.09
C ALA A 4 -15.30 -6.59 9.19
N GLN A 5 -16.06 -7.65 8.96
CA GLN A 5 -15.69 -8.80 8.15
C GLN A 5 -16.58 -8.91 6.92
N VAL A 6 -15.96 -9.32 5.81
CA VAL A 6 -16.64 -9.74 4.59
C VAL A 6 -16.59 -11.25 4.51
N ILE A 7 -17.76 -11.89 4.63
CA ILE A 7 -17.93 -13.33 4.67
C ILE A 7 -18.41 -13.81 3.30
N LYS A 8 -17.54 -14.48 2.55
CA LYS A 8 -17.85 -15.08 1.24
C LYS A 8 -18.40 -16.50 1.45
N ILE A 9 -19.67 -16.71 1.14
CA ILE A 9 -20.32 -18.04 1.17
C ILE A 9 -20.10 -18.70 -0.19
N ARG A 10 -19.57 -19.92 -0.19
CA ARG A 10 -19.20 -20.66 -1.40
C ARG A 10 -19.96 -21.98 -1.51
N GLN A 11 -20.35 -22.33 -2.73
CA GLN A 11 -20.90 -23.65 -3.09
C GLN A 11 -20.17 -24.14 -4.35
N GLN A 12 -19.71 -25.40 -4.34
CA GLN A 12 -18.94 -25.99 -5.45
C GLN A 12 -17.77 -25.10 -5.94
N GLY A 13 -17.05 -24.47 -5.00
CA GLY A 13 -15.91 -23.59 -5.30
C GLY A 13 -16.27 -22.19 -5.82
N LYS A 14 -17.54 -21.90 -6.12
CA LYS A 14 -18.01 -20.58 -6.57
C LYS A 14 -18.56 -19.78 -5.40
N VAL A 15 -18.31 -18.47 -5.40
CA VAL A 15 -18.94 -17.55 -4.43
C VAL A 15 -20.40 -17.36 -4.83
N VAL A 16 -21.32 -17.77 -3.96
CA VAL A 16 -22.77 -17.65 -4.19
C VAL A 16 -23.38 -16.45 -3.46
N GLN A 17 -22.76 -16.02 -2.36
CA GLN A 17 -23.23 -14.89 -1.57
C GLN A 17 -22.07 -14.23 -0.83
N VAL A 18 -22.17 -12.93 -0.63
CA VAL A 18 -21.27 -12.17 0.26
C VAL A 18 -22.12 -11.54 1.35
N LYS A 19 -21.75 -11.79 2.62
CA LYS A 19 -22.34 -11.15 3.80
C LYS A 19 -21.31 -10.24 4.46
N THR A 20 -21.77 -9.25 5.20
CA THR A 20 -20.90 -8.39 6.02
C THR A 20 -21.32 -8.50 7.48
N ARG A 21 -20.35 -8.42 8.39
CA ARG A 21 -20.59 -8.48 9.84
C ARG A 21 -19.68 -7.49 10.54
N VAL A 22 -20.22 -6.61 11.37
CA VAL A 22 -19.44 -5.82 12.31
C VAL A 22 -19.12 -6.69 13.52
N VAL A 23 -17.83 -6.82 13.85
CA VAL A 23 -17.33 -7.69 14.93
C VAL A 23 -16.94 -6.87 16.14
N PHE A 24 -16.27 -5.72 15.93
CA PHE A 24 -15.98 -4.76 16.98
C PHE A 24 -16.48 -3.37 16.58
N GLY A 25 -17.05 -2.63 17.52
CA GLY A 25 -17.66 -1.32 17.28
C GLY A 25 -19.17 -1.36 17.08
N ASP A 26 -19.76 -0.17 17.00
CA ASP A 26 -21.19 0.00 16.76
C ASP A 26 -21.50 0.06 15.25
N ALA A 27 -22.63 -0.56 14.88
CA ALA A 27 -23.04 -0.65 13.49
C ALA A 27 -23.48 0.71 12.90
N GLN A 28 -24.05 1.60 13.71
CA GLN A 28 -24.41 2.95 13.25
C GLN A 28 -23.15 3.76 12.97
N THR A 29 -22.16 3.70 13.85
CA THR A 29 -20.89 4.40 13.63
C THR A 29 -20.19 3.92 12.36
N VAL A 30 -20.15 2.60 12.12
CA VAL A 30 -19.60 2.06 10.85
C VAL A 30 -20.39 2.56 9.64
N ALA A 31 -21.72 2.68 9.74
CA ALA A 31 -22.54 3.20 8.66
C ALA A 31 -22.26 4.70 8.40
N VAL A 32 -22.06 5.51 9.44
CA VAL A 32 -21.65 6.91 9.33
C VAL A 32 -20.27 7.02 8.68
N ASP A 33 -19.30 6.24 9.14
CA ASP A 33 -17.94 6.21 8.59
C ASP A 33 -17.98 5.93 7.07
N LEU A 34 -18.81 4.96 6.64
CA LEU A 34 -19.00 4.62 5.23
C LEU A 34 -19.69 5.72 4.42
N GLN A 35 -20.63 6.46 5.01
CA GLN A 35 -21.28 7.60 4.34
C GLN A 35 -20.30 8.77 4.15
N THR A 36 -19.40 8.98 5.10
CA THR A 36 -18.38 10.04 5.02
C THR A 36 -17.17 9.66 4.18
N SER A 37 -17.00 8.37 3.86
CA SER A 37 -15.83 7.88 3.14
C SER A 37 -15.80 8.38 1.70
N PRO A 38 -14.70 9.02 1.25
CA PRO A 38 -14.60 9.51 -0.13
C PRO A 38 -14.41 8.37 -1.15
N VAL A 39 -14.13 7.15 -0.70
CA VAL A 39 -13.69 6.04 -1.57
C VAL A 39 -14.66 4.87 -1.62
N SER A 40 -15.57 4.71 -0.65
CA SER A 40 -16.49 3.57 -0.63
C SER A 40 -17.61 3.73 0.39
N THR A 41 -18.85 3.45 -0.05
CA THR A 41 -20.05 3.44 0.79
C THR A 41 -20.40 2.05 1.37
N THR A 42 -19.64 1.01 1.02
CA THR A 42 -19.93 -0.38 1.40
C THR A 42 -18.70 -1.03 2.04
N ILE A 43 -18.92 -1.89 3.04
CA ILE A 43 -17.88 -2.76 3.63
C ILE A 43 -17.39 -3.74 2.56
N ASN A 44 -16.12 -3.63 2.16
CA ASN A 44 -15.51 -4.52 1.19
C ASN A 44 -14.00 -4.68 1.47
N THR A 45 -13.40 -5.71 0.87
CA THR A 45 -11.97 -6.01 1.00
C THR A 45 -11.16 -5.55 -0.21
N ARG A 46 -11.75 -4.83 -1.18
CA ARG A 46 -11.11 -4.59 -2.50
C ARG A 46 -9.78 -3.86 -2.39
N PHE A 47 -9.69 -2.90 -1.48
CA PHE A 47 -8.50 -2.08 -1.29
C PHE A 47 -7.36 -2.89 -0.67
N VAL A 48 -7.66 -3.66 0.38
CA VAL A 48 -6.71 -4.56 1.04
C VAL A 48 -6.27 -5.69 0.10
N GLU A 49 -7.20 -6.26 -0.67
CA GLU A 49 -6.89 -7.28 -1.67
C GLU A 49 -5.99 -6.73 -2.79
N ARG A 50 -6.21 -5.48 -3.22
CA ARG A 50 -5.37 -4.83 -4.23
C ARG A 50 -3.97 -4.51 -3.71
N ASP A 51 -3.84 -4.00 -2.50
CA ASP A 51 -2.53 -3.78 -1.87
C ASP A 51 -1.77 -5.10 -1.69
N ASN A 52 -2.43 -6.15 -1.18
CA ASN A 52 -1.86 -7.48 -1.07
C ASN A 52 -1.36 -8.03 -2.42
N LEU A 53 -2.10 -7.81 -3.50
CA LEU A 53 -1.69 -8.22 -4.84
C LEU A 53 -0.44 -7.44 -5.28
N THR A 54 -0.44 -6.11 -5.12
CA THR A 54 0.72 -5.27 -5.42
C THR A 54 1.95 -5.76 -4.68
N GLN A 55 1.85 -5.96 -3.36
CA GLN A 55 2.96 -6.44 -2.55
C GLN A 55 3.44 -7.82 -3.00
N ARG A 56 2.55 -8.76 -3.33
CA ARG A 56 2.97 -10.09 -3.83
C ARG A 56 3.66 -10.04 -5.19
N GLN A 57 3.32 -9.06 -6.04
CA GLN A 57 3.93 -8.90 -7.35
C GLN A 57 5.30 -8.21 -7.28
N SER A 58 5.47 -7.24 -6.38
CA SER A 58 6.69 -6.44 -6.27
C SER A 58 7.68 -6.93 -5.20
N ASN A 59 7.24 -7.75 -4.25
CA ASN A 59 8.05 -8.20 -3.11
C ASN A 59 8.22 -9.72 -3.09
N ARG A 60 9.41 -10.18 -3.46
CA ARG A 60 9.79 -11.61 -3.48
C ARG A 60 9.65 -12.28 -2.11
N ARG A 61 9.75 -11.53 -1.01
CA ARG A 61 9.56 -12.07 0.37
C ARG A 61 8.14 -12.54 0.65
N LEU A 62 7.17 -12.11 -0.17
CA LEU A 62 5.76 -12.51 -0.09
C LEU A 62 5.39 -13.58 -1.11
N THR A 63 6.36 -14.07 -1.90
CA THR A 63 6.15 -15.18 -2.83
C THR A 63 6.38 -16.50 -2.12
N ARG A 64 5.44 -17.44 -2.28
CA ARG A 64 5.50 -18.78 -1.68
C ARG A 64 6.58 -19.64 -2.35
N CYS A 65 7.27 -20.47 -1.56
CA CYS A 65 8.28 -21.43 -2.03
C CYS A 65 9.43 -20.79 -2.83
N THR A 66 9.94 -19.65 -2.37
CA THR A 66 11.12 -19.00 -2.98
C THR A 66 12.28 -18.92 -2.00
N THR A 67 13.49 -18.82 -2.54
CA THR A 67 14.71 -18.55 -1.75
C THR A 67 14.80 -17.11 -1.23
N GLY A 68 13.85 -16.23 -1.60
CA GLY A 68 13.88 -14.81 -1.26
C GLY A 68 13.16 -14.47 0.05
N PHE A 69 13.24 -15.32 1.07
CA PHE A 69 12.56 -15.10 2.37
C PHE A 69 13.43 -14.35 3.38
N SER A 70 12.81 -13.77 4.41
CA SER A 70 13.51 -13.23 5.58
C SER A 70 13.71 -14.30 6.64
N LYS A 71 14.92 -14.43 7.18
CA LYS A 71 15.19 -15.27 8.35
C LYS A 71 14.74 -14.65 9.68
N LYS A 72 14.68 -13.32 9.75
CA LYS A 72 14.21 -12.58 10.93
C LYS A 72 13.13 -11.57 10.52
N ILE A 73 12.16 -11.33 11.39
CA ILE A 73 10.98 -10.51 11.11
C ILE A 73 11.36 -9.05 10.84
N GLU A 74 12.42 -8.53 11.46
CA GLU A 74 12.86 -7.14 11.29
C GLU A 74 13.35 -6.88 9.86
N TRP A 75 13.97 -7.87 9.22
CA TRP A 75 14.37 -7.77 7.82
C TRP A 75 13.17 -7.84 6.87
N PHE A 76 12.12 -8.56 7.26
CA PHE A 76 10.87 -8.56 6.51
C PHE A 76 10.17 -7.21 6.62
N GLU A 77 10.06 -6.66 7.83
CA GLU A 77 9.49 -5.34 8.09
C GLU A 77 10.22 -4.23 7.32
N LYS A 78 11.56 -4.20 7.36
CA LYS A 78 12.37 -3.26 6.55
C LYS A 78 12.07 -3.36 5.06
N GLN A 79 11.89 -4.58 4.53
CA GLN A 79 11.51 -4.76 3.13
C GLN A 79 10.11 -4.22 2.84
N LEU A 80 9.15 -4.40 3.74
CA LEU A 80 7.80 -3.84 3.58
C LEU A 80 7.86 -2.32 3.52
N TRP A 81 8.64 -1.68 4.39
CA TRP A 81 8.85 -0.22 4.37
C TRP A 81 9.44 0.26 3.04
N VAL A 82 10.47 -0.43 2.53
CA VAL A 82 11.07 -0.09 1.22
C VAL A 82 10.06 -0.29 0.08
N SER A 83 9.30 -1.38 0.09
CA SER A 83 8.26 -1.67 -0.91
C SER A 83 7.17 -0.60 -0.91
N LEU A 84 6.71 -0.22 0.29
CA LEU A 84 5.70 0.82 0.49
C LEU A 84 6.20 2.18 -0.02
N ALA A 85 7.40 2.57 0.39
CA ALA A 85 8.00 3.84 -0.02
C ALA A 85 8.23 3.90 -1.54
N TYR A 86 8.73 2.81 -2.13
CA TYR A 86 8.91 2.71 -3.58
C TYR A 86 7.60 2.87 -4.34
N TYR A 87 6.54 2.17 -3.91
CA TYR A 87 5.22 2.28 -4.53
C TYR A 87 4.64 3.70 -4.46
N HIS A 88 4.77 4.36 -3.30
CA HIS A 88 4.16 5.67 -3.08
C HIS A 88 4.96 6.83 -3.66
N LEU A 89 6.29 6.77 -3.61
CA LEU A 89 7.17 7.90 -3.96
C LEU A 89 7.79 7.77 -5.35
N VAL A 90 8.15 6.56 -5.77
CA VAL A 90 8.97 6.34 -6.98
C VAL A 90 8.14 5.91 -8.19
N LEU A 91 7.04 5.18 -7.98
CA LEU A 91 6.26 4.59 -9.08
C LEU A 91 5.07 5.48 -9.48
N PRO A 92 5.04 6.08 -10.69
CA PRO A 92 3.88 6.81 -11.18
C PRO A 92 2.76 5.87 -11.62
N HIS A 93 1.52 6.28 -11.35
CA HIS A 93 0.35 5.48 -11.64
C HIS A 93 -0.43 6.02 -12.83
N HIS A 94 -0.75 5.14 -13.78
CA HIS A 94 -1.53 5.52 -14.97
C HIS A 94 -2.90 6.11 -14.66
N SER A 95 -3.55 5.71 -13.56
CA SER A 95 -4.84 6.24 -13.15
C SER A 95 -4.75 7.60 -12.44
N LEU A 96 -3.55 8.02 -12.02
CA LEU A 96 -3.31 9.29 -11.32
C LEU A 96 -2.73 10.37 -12.22
N ARG A 97 -2.24 10.00 -13.41
CA ARG A 97 -1.62 10.94 -14.36
C ARG A 97 -2.54 12.12 -14.65
N GLN A 98 -1.96 13.31 -14.69
CA GLN A 98 -2.67 14.55 -14.99
C GLN A 98 -2.40 14.97 -16.43
N GLN A 99 -3.35 15.64 -17.06
CA GLN A 99 -3.14 16.15 -18.41
C GLN A 99 -2.22 17.38 -18.36
N LEU A 100 -1.22 17.42 -19.24
CA LEU A 100 -0.38 18.60 -19.39
C LEU A 100 -1.18 19.73 -20.06
N PRO A 101 -1.07 20.98 -19.58
CA PRO A 101 -1.73 22.13 -20.22
C PRO A 101 -1.32 22.31 -21.69
N ILE A 102 -0.05 22.04 -21.98
CA ILE A 102 0.52 22.08 -23.34
C ILE A 102 1.21 20.75 -23.59
N ALA A 103 0.87 20.10 -24.70
CA ALA A 103 1.51 18.85 -25.07
C ALA A 103 2.98 19.10 -25.45
N GLU A 104 3.89 18.38 -24.80
CA GLU A 104 5.32 18.54 -25.02
C GLU A 104 5.79 17.63 -26.16
N PRO A 105 6.72 18.08 -27.03
CA PRO A 105 7.27 17.22 -28.06
C PRO A 105 8.07 16.07 -27.43
N THR A 106 7.85 14.85 -27.91
CA THR A 106 8.70 13.70 -27.56
C THR A 106 10.01 13.78 -28.35
N ARG A 107 11.13 13.26 -27.82
CA ARG A 107 12.38 13.16 -28.57
C ARG A 107 12.16 12.35 -29.86
N GLY A 108 12.25 13.01 -31.02
CA GLY A 108 12.05 12.40 -32.34
C GLY A 108 10.66 12.62 -32.94
N ARG A 109 10.20 11.71 -33.80
CA ARG A 109 8.89 11.79 -34.51
C ARG A 109 7.72 11.16 -33.72
N GLY A 110 7.85 11.03 -32.40
CA GLY A 110 6.85 10.39 -31.55
C GLY A 110 5.62 11.27 -31.32
N THR A 111 4.55 10.67 -30.81
CA THR A 111 3.38 11.42 -30.33
C THR A 111 3.79 12.36 -29.19
N PRO A 112 3.29 13.60 -29.15
CA PRO A 112 3.58 14.52 -28.05
C PRO A 112 3.17 13.94 -26.69
N ARG A 113 3.97 14.19 -25.66
CA ARG A 113 3.66 13.85 -24.28
C ARG A 113 2.50 14.73 -23.81
N ARG A 114 1.39 14.09 -23.47
CA ARG A 114 0.15 14.75 -22.99
C ARG A 114 -0.12 14.57 -21.51
N TRP A 115 0.66 13.72 -20.85
CA TRP A 115 0.39 13.28 -19.48
C TRP A 115 1.60 13.54 -18.59
N PHE A 116 1.34 14.18 -17.45
CA PHE A 116 2.26 14.32 -16.34
C PHE A 116 2.14 13.10 -15.42
N PRO A 117 3.25 12.39 -15.14
CA PRO A 117 3.24 11.25 -14.23
C PRO A 117 2.96 11.71 -12.79
N VAL A 118 2.09 10.99 -12.09
CA VAL A 118 1.73 11.29 -10.69
C VAL A 118 1.83 10.00 -9.87
N THR A 119 2.52 10.06 -8.74
CA THR A 119 2.62 8.96 -7.78
C THR A 119 1.51 9.05 -6.73
N PRO A 120 1.21 7.97 -5.98
CA PRO A 120 0.28 8.04 -4.86
C PRO A 120 0.65 9.11 -3.82
N ALA A 121 1.94 9.28 -3.49
CA ALA A 121 2.38 10.30 -2.54
C ALA A 121 2.14 11.73 -3.07
N MET A 122 2.31 11.95 -4.38
CA MET A 122 1.96 13.23 -5.00
C MET A 122 0.46 13.49 -4.95
N ALA A 123 -0.37 12.50 -5.28
CA ALA A 123 -1.82 12.62 -5.21
C ALA A 123 -2.32 12.88 -3.77
N ALA A 124 -1.57 12.41 -2.77
CA ALA A 124 -1.83 12.66 -1.35
C ALA A 124 -1.24 13.99 -0.83
N GLY A 125 -0.52 14.76 -1.67
CA GLY A 125 0.12 16.02 -1.26
C GLY A 125 1.33 15.85 -0.33
N LEU A 126 1.96 14.66 -0.31
CA LEU A 126 3.13 14.38 0.52
C LEU A 126 4.46 14.78 -0.16
N THR A 127 4.45 14.94 -1.48
CA THR A 127 5.61 15.35 -2.29
C THR A 127 5.13 15.98 -3.59
N GLU A 128 5.94 16.86 -4.18
CA GLU A 128 5.58 17.58 -5.42
C GLU A 128 6.19 16.94 -6.68
N HIS A 129 7.00 15.89 -6.53
CA HIS A 129 7.68 15.22 -7.64
C HIS A 129 7.71 13.70 -7.49
N VAL A 130 7.95 13.03 -8.62
CA VAL A 130 8.27 11.61 -8.67
C VAL A 130 9.71 11.42 -8.19
N TRP A 131 9.88 10.64 -7.13
CA TRP A 131 11.20 10.36 -6.58
C TRP A 131 11.94 9.37 -7.47
N THR A 132 13.27 9.47 -7.50
CA THR A 132 14.11 8.41 -8.08
C THR A 132 14.47 7.36 -7.03
N THR A 133 14.79 6.13 -7.45
CA THR A 133 15.29 5.11 -6.51
C THR A 133 16.54 5.57 -5.75
N PRO A 134 17.56 6.18 -6.38
CA PRO A 134 18.71 6.71 -5.65
C PRO A 134 18.33 7.79 -4.64
N GLU A 135 17.43 8.70 -4.99
CA GLU A 135 16.92 9.72 -4.08
C GLU A 135 16.26 9.10 -2.85
N LEU A 136 15.34 8.14 -3.06
CA LEU A 136 14.69 7.41 -1.97
C LEU A 136 15.70 6.75 -1.03
N LEU A 137 16.72 6.09 -1.58
CA LEU A 137 17.72 5.34 -0.79
C LEU A 137 18.79 6.23 -0.15
N SER A 138 19.00 7.44 -0.66
CA SER A 138 20.01 8.39 -0.15
C SER A 138 19.40 9.51 0.70
N TYR A 139 18.07 9.60 0.77
CA TYR A 139 17.38 10.62 1.53
C TYR A 139 17.80 10.60 3.00
N ARG A 140 18.24 11.76 3.48
CA ARG A 140 18.62 11.97 4.88
C ARG A 140 17.39 12.38 5.65
N VAL A 141 16.91 11.47 6.49
CA VAL A 141 15.84 11.75 7.44
C VAL A 141 16.32 12.84 8.41
N PRO A 142 15.57 13.94 8.61
CA PRO A 142 15.95 14.98 9.56
C PRO A 142 16.11 14.43 10.98
N ALA A 143 17.03 15.00 11.75
CA ALA A 143 17.44 14.46 13.06
C ALA A 143 16.26 14.29 14.04
N GLU A 144 15.33 15.25 14.05
CA GLU A 144 14.10 15.21 14.85
C GLU A 144 13.22 13.96 14.60
N PHE A 145 13.27 13.38 13.40
CA PHE A 145 12.56 12.13 13.11
C PHE A 145 13.37 10.89 13.51
N ILE A 146 14.71 10.97 13.48
CA ILE A 146 15.60 9.89 13.93
C ILE A 146 15.38 9.65 15.43
N GLU A 147 15.30 10.72 16.21
CA GLU A 147 15.05 10.66 17.66
C GLU A 147 13.68 10.05 17.99
N ARG A 148 12.72 10.14 17.06
CA ARG A 148 11.38 9.56 17.19
C ARG A 148 11.27 8.12 16.69
N LEU A 149 12.28 7.57 16.00
CA LEU A 149 12.25 6.19 15.49
C LEU A 149 11.88 5.14 16.56
N PRO A 150 12.34 5.22 17.83
CA PRO A 150 11.94 4.27 18.87
C PRO A 150 10.46 4.34 19.26
N ILE A 151 9.78 5.43 18.90
CA ILE A 151 8.37 5.70 19.19
C ILE A 151 7.48 5.33 18.00
N ILE A 152 8.05 5.14 16.81
CA ILE A 152 7.30 4.70 15.64
C ILE A 152 6.82 3.27 15.88
N GLU A 153 5.50 3.09 15.75
CA GLU A 153 4.84 1.81 15.95
C GLU A 153 5.42 0.77 15.00
N LYS A 154 5.94 -0.34 15.57
CA LYS A 154 6.37 -1.48 14.75
C LYS A 154 5.17 -2.01 13.99
N VAL A 155 5.36 -2.36 12.72
CA VAL A 155 4.28 -2.98 11.90
C VAL A 155 3.84 -4.30 12.51
N PHE A 156 4.77 -4.98 13.18
CA PHE A 156 4.53 -6.22 13.88
C PHE A 156 4.80 -6.06 15.38
N PRO A 157 3.98 -6.70 16.25
CA PRO A 157 4.30 -6.76 17.66
C PRO A 157 5.65 -7.47 17.88
N ASP A 158 6.26 -7.24 19.04
CA ASP A 158 7.38 -8.07 19.45
C ASP A 158 6.87 -9.50 19.65
N PHE A 159 7.30 -10.39 18.75
CA PHE A 159 6.91 -11.78 18.78
C PHE A 159 7.71 -12.60 19.82
N GLY A 160 8.71 -12.00 20.48
CA GLY A 160 9.67 -12.70 21.32
C GLY A 160 10.62 -13.59 20.51
N GLU A 161 11.45 -14.40 21.18
CA GLU A 161 12.14 -15.52 20.55
C GLU A 161 11.12 -16.61 20.17
N ILE A 162 10.49 -16.49 19.01
CA ILE A 162 9.80 -17.62 18.40
C ILE A 162 10.87 -18.54 17.84
N ASP A 163 11.17 -19.60 18.59
CA ASP A 163 11.98 -20.70 18.09
C ASP A 163 11.31 -21.33 16.87
N HIS A 164 11.91 -21.10 15.70
CA HIS A 164 11.46 -21.65 14.42
C HIS A 164 11.98 -23.08 14.17
N THR A 165 12.61 -23.74 15.16
CA THR A 165 12.90 -25.18 15.08
C THR A 165 11.70 -26.04 15.48
N ARG A 166 10.64 -26.05 14.67
CA ARG A 166 9.72 -27.18 14.54
C ARG A 166 9.21 -27.35 13.12
#